data_AF-K0RCF8-F1
#
_entry.id   AF-K0RCF8-F1
#
_cell.length_a   1.000
_cell.length_b   1.000
_cell.length_c   1.000
_cell.angle_alpha   90.00
_cell.angle_beta   90.00
_cell.angle_gamma   90.00
#
_symmetry.space_group_name_H-M   'P 1'
#
loop_
_entity.id
_entity.type
_entity.pdbx_description
1 polymer ?
#
loop_
_entity_poly.entity_id
_entity_poly.type
_entity_poly.pdbx_seq_one_letter_code
_entity_poly.pdbx_strand_id
1 'polypeptide(L)'
;DDQSGMKRRRVHAPDPRGDVTTRALDDIHSMLEEHARQIEKLVAANKVLEGRNTALEERCMALDRKSESLERSCDELEVRCSSLERSLQVLRKDVSWTYSAPSIPYNHWIEQGHDEEFADNMEERIGLIKDDARRIRRKGEDYYCRSLDNENQLAILHDDALLPHFKELSDAIQLSTGIRQIVIDNIELRPSALRIMFLRWR
;
A
#
# COMPACT_ATOMS: atom_id res chain seq x y z
N ASP A 1 -95.49 60.24 61.53
CA ASP A 1 -94.21 60.17 62.26
C ASP A 1 -93.44 58.97 61.77
N ASP A 2 -92.21 59.05 61.31
CA ASP A 2 -91.32 60.19 61.18
C ASP A 2 -90.21 59.84 60.17
N GLN A 3 -89.67 60.88 59.56
CA GLN A 3 -88.67 60.88 58.49
C GLN A 3 -87.30 60.36 58.94
N SER A 4 -86.55 59.75 58.02
CA SER A 4 -85.12 60.02 57.76
C SER A 4 -84.68 59.06 56.64
N GLY A 5 -84.34 59.45 55.42
CA GLY A 5 -83.49 60.57 55.04
C GLY A 5 -82.04 60.10 54.97
N MET A 6 -81.59 59.54 53.83
CA MET A 6 -80.37 60.00 53.13
C MET A 6 -79.85 59.07 52.01
N LYS A 7 -79.54 59.73 50.89
CA LYS A 7 -78.39 59.58 50.00
C LYS A 7 -78.22 58.30 49.18
N ARG A 8 -78.72 58.43 47.95
CA ARG A 8 -78.18 57.86 46.71
C ARG A 8 -76.63 57.82 46.72
N ARG A 9 -76.05 56.63 46.59
CA ARG A 9 -74.73 56.44 45.95
C ARG A 9 -74.96 55.69 44.65
N ARG A 10 -74.83 56.41 43.53
CA ARG A 10 -74.49 55.79 42.24
C ARG A 10 -73.14 55.13 42.44
N VAL A 11 -73.10 53.81 42.47
CA VAL A 11 -71.87 53.05 42.26
C VAL A 11 -71.60 53.19 40.76
N HIS A 12 -70.82 54.21 40.41
CA HIS A 12 -70.12 54.23 39.15
C HIS A 12 -69.14 53.06 39.22
N ALA A 13 -69.32 52.05 38.37
CA ALA A 13 -68.30 51.03 38.17
C ALA A 13 -67.25 51.63 37.23
N PRO A 14 -65.99 51.85 37.67
CA PRO A 14 -64.88 51.78 36.76
C PRO A 14 -64.49 50.31 36.69
N ASP A 15 -64.59 49.71 35.50
CA ASP A 15 -63.79 48.54 35.16
C ASP A 15 -62.49 49.05 34.53
N PRO A 16 -61.32 48.82 35.15
CA PRO A 16 -60.03 49.02 34.49
C PRO A 16 -59.21 47.72 34.43
N ARG A 17 -59.83 46.54 34.56
CA ARG A 17 -59.07 45.27 34.57
C ARG A 17 -58.96 44.59 33.22
N GLY A 18 -59.79 44.96 32.24
CA GLY A 18 -59.70 44.43 30.87
C GLY A 18 -58.47 44.91 30.08
N ASP A 19 -58.08 46.18 30.25
CA ASP A 19 -57.10 46.86 29.37
C ASP A 19 -55.62 46.53 29.68
N VAL A 20 -55.31 46.21 30.94
CA VAL A 20 -53.94 45.83 31.35
C VAL A 20 -53.62 44.38 30.95
N THR A 21 -54.63 43.50 30.95
CA THR A 21 -54.45 42.08 30.61
C THR A 21 -54.34 41.87 29.10
N THR A 22 -55.06 42.65 28.29
CA THR A 22 -54.94 42.63 26.82
C THR A 22 -53.57 43.09 26.36
N ARG A 23 -53.05 44.19 26.93
CA ARG A 23 -51.71 44.70 26.58
C ARG A 23 -50.57 43.72 26.89
N ALA A 24 -50.64 43.03 28.03
CA ALA A 24 -49.66 42.01 28.38
C ALA A 24 -49.74 40.77 27.47
N LEU A 25 -50.94 40.42 26.99
CA LEU A 25 -51.13 39.34 26.01
C LEU A 25 -50.57 39.72 24.63
N ASP A 26 -50.77 40.97 24.19
CA ASP A 26 -50.21 41.48 22.93
C ASP A 26 -48.67 41.49 22.95
N ASP A 27 -48.06 41.89 24.08
CA ASP A 27 -46.61 41.85 24.27
C ASP A 27 -46.06 40.42 24.20
N ILE A 28 -46.75 39.45 24.82
CA ILE A 28 -46.40 38.02 24.75
C ILE A 28 -46.51 37.50 23.31
N HIS A 29 -47.55 37.91 22.58
CA HIS A 29 -47.74 37.50 21.19
C HIS A 29 -46.60 38.01 20.29
N SER A 30 -46.24 39.30 20.45
CA SER A 30 -45.10 39.91 19.75
C SER A 30 -43.77 39.21 20.05
N MET A 31 -43.54 38.83 21.32
CA MET A 31 -42.35 38.04 21.69
C MET A 31 -42.34 36.65 21.05
N LEU A 32 -43.49 35.97 20.99
CA LEU A 32 -43.62 34.66 20.36
C LEU A 32 -43.38 34.72 18.84
N GLU A 33 -43.90 35.76 18.17
CA GLU A 33 -43.64 36.00 16.75
C GLU A 33 -42.15 36.24 16.48
N GLU A 34 -41.48 37.05 17.31
CA GLU A 34 -40.04 37.28 17.16
C GLU A 34 -39.22 36.01 17.44
N HIS A 35 -39.59 35.21 18.45
CA HIS A 35 -38.96 33.92 18.70
C HIS A 35 -39.17 32.94 17.54
N ALA A 36 -40.37 32.87 16.96
CA ALA A 36 -40.64 32.05 15.79
C ALA A 36 -39.74 32.45 14.61
N ARG A 37 -39.61 33.76 14.36
CA ARG A 37 -38.72 34.29 13.33
C ARG A 37 -37.24 33.98 13.59
N GLN A 38 -36.81 34.00 14.85
CA GLN A 38 -35.44 33.60 15.22
C GLN A 38 -35.21 32.10 15.01
N ILE A 39 -36.18 31.26 15.36
CA ILE A 39 -36.13 29.80 15.12
C ILE A 39 -36.00 29.54 13.62
N GLU A 40 -36.79 30.20 12.77
CA GLU A 40 -36.70 30.05 11.31
C GLU A 40 -35.31 30.41 10.78
N LYS A 41 -34.70 31.50 11.28
CA LYS A 41 -33.33 31.88 10.91
C LYS A 41 -32.30 30.84 11.33
N LEU A 42 -32.42 30.28 12.55
CA LEU A 42 -31.53 29.25 13.04
C LEU A 42 -31.67 27.94 12.24
N VAL A 43 -32.90 27.57 11.87
CA VAL A 43 -33.16 26.40 11.00
C VAL A 43 -32.52 26.61 9.62
N ALA A 44 -32.66 27.80 9.04
CA ALA A 44 -32.02 28.12 7.76
C ALA A 44 -30.48 28.07 7.86
N ALA A 45 -29.89 28.62 8.93
CA ALA A 45 -28.46 28.56 9.16
C ALA A 45 -27.95 27.13 9.35
N ASN A 46 -28.68 26.29 10.10
CA ASN A 46 -28.33 24.88 10.29
C ASN A 46 -28.34 24.11 8.97
N LYS A 47 -29.35 24.30 8.11
CA LYS A 47 -29.37 23.68 6.77
C LYS A 47 -28.15 24.05 5.93
N VAL A 48 -27.70 25.30 6.00
CA VAL A 48 -26.47 25.75 5.32
C VAL A 48 -25.24 25.07 5.91
N LEU A 49 -25.16 24.95 7.24
CA LEU A 49 -24.04 24.26 7.91
C LEU A 49 -24.00 22.76 7.58
N GLU A 50 -25.15 22.08 7.55
CA GLU A 50 -25.24 20.67 7.12
C GLU A 50 -24.77 20.49 5.67
N GLY A 51 -25.16 21.38 4.77
CA GLY A 51 -24.68 21.38 3.38
C GLY A 51 -23.16 21.63 3.27
N ARG A 52 -22.60 22.46 4.15
CA ARG A 52 -21.14 22.67 4.20
C ARG A 52 -20.40 21.47 4.78
N ASN A 53 -20.96 20.82 5.80
CA ASN A 53 -20.36 19.64 6.42
C ASN A 53 -20.31 18.47 5.44
N THR A 54 -21.41 18.19 4.74
CA THR A 54 -21.46 17.16 3.69
C THR A 54 -20.44 17.45 2.57
N ALA A 55 -20.37 18.68 2.08
CA ALA A 55 -19.37 19.07 1.08
C ALA A 55 -17.91 18.94 1.59
N LEU A 56 -17.67 19.20 2.89
CA LEU A 56 -16.36 19.01 3.50
C LEU A 56 -16.01 17.51 3.62
N GLU A 57 -16.94 16.68 4.03
CA GLU A 57 -16.78 15.22 4.12
C GLU A 57 -16.45 14.63 2.74
N GLU A 58 -17.17 15.04 1.69
CA GLU A 58 -16.88 14.64 0.31
C GLU A 58 -15.47 15.03 -0.13
N ARG A 59 -15.04 16.25 0.21
CA ARG A 59 -13.68 16.72 -0.10
C ARG A 59 -12.61 15.96 0.67
N CYS A 60 -12.83 15.65 1.94
CA CYS A 60 -11.91 14.84 2.73
C CYS A 60 -11.75 13.45 2.09
N MET A 61 -12.85 12.76 1.80
CA MET A 61 -12.79 11.46 1.14
C MET A 61 -12.12 11.52 -0.24
N ALA A 62 -12.30 12.61 -0.99
CA ALA A 62 -11.63 12.78 -2.28
C ALA A 62 -10.11 13.00 -2.13
N LEU A 63 -9.69 13.72 -1.09
CA LEU A 63 -8.29 13.92 -0.76
C LEU A 63 -7.63 12.63 -0.27
N ASP A 64 -8.31 11.85 0.58
CA ASP A 64 -7.79 10.57 1.07
C ASP A 64 -7.52 9.61 -0.09
N ARG A 65 -8.48 9.45 -1.01
CA ARG A 65 -8.29 8.62 -2.22
C ARG A 65 -7.13 9.10 -3.10
N LYS A 66 -6.93 10.42 -3.21
CA LYS A 66 -5.79 10.98 -3.94
C LYS A 66 -4.48 10.68 -3.23
N SER A 67 -4.44 10.79 -1.91
CA SER A 67 -3.27 10.46 -1.09
C SER A 67 -2.87 9.01 -1.26
N GLU A 68 -3.81 8.07 -1.10
CA GLU A 68 -3.58 6.64 -1.33
C GLU A 68 -3.10 6.34 -2.75
N SER A 69 -3.61 7.07 -3.74
CA SER A 69 -3.18 6.90 -5.13
C SER A 69 -1.77 7.40 -5.38
N LEU A 70 -1.39 8.50 -4.72
CA LEU A 70 -0.03 9.05 -4.80
C LEU A 70 0.96 8.12 -4.12
N GLU A 71 0.61 7.61 -2.93
CA GLU A 71 1.43 6.66 -2.18
C GLU A 71 1.74 5.41 -3.00
N ARG A 72 0.72 4.78 -3.59
CA ARG A 72 0.92 3.64 -4.51
C ARG A 72 1.82 3.97 -5.70
N SER A 73 1.69 5.17 -6.27
CA SER A 73 2.54 5.59 -7.39
C SER A 73 3.98 5.85 -6.96
N CYS A 74 4.20 6.35 -5.74
CA CYS A 74 5.53 6.53 -5.17
C CYS A 74 6.20 5.17 -4.94
N ASP A 75 5.49 4.21 -4.35
CA ASP A 75 6.00 2.84 -4.13
C ASP A 75 6.42 2.19 -5.46
N GLU A 76 5.58 2.29 -6.49
CA GLU A 76 5.91 1.77 -7.83
C GLU A 76 7.17 2.44 -8.41
N LEU A 77 7.28 3.76 -8.27
CA LEU A 77 8.42 4.50 -8.77
C LEU A 77 9.71 4.14 -8.01
N GLU A 78 9.63 3.96 -6.69
CA GLU A 78 10.76 3.55 -5.86
C GLU A 78 11.29 2.16 -6.26
N VAL A 79 10.38 1.21 -6.50
CA VAL A 79 10.74 -0.12 -7.02
C VAL A 79 11.45 0.00 -8.38
N ARG A 80 10.91 0.82 -9.29
CA ARG A 80 11.52 1.04 -10.62
C ARG A 80 12.88 1.72 -10.55
N CYS A 81 13.04 2.75 -9.72
CA CYS A 81 14.33 3.43 -9.51
C CYS A 81 15.35 2.46 -8.92
N SER A 82 14.97 1.69 -7.91
CA SER A 82 15.83 0.65 -7.31
C SER A 82 16.24 -0.40 -8.33
N SER A 83 15.35 -0.78 -9.24
CA SER A 83 15.66 -1.70 -10.34
C SER A 83 16.66 -1.10 -11.34
N LEU A 84 16.43 0.15 -11.76
CA LEU A 84 17.32 0.87 -12.68
C LEU A 84 18.72 1.11 -12.10
N GLU A 85 18.82 1.53 -10.84
CA GLU A 85 20.10 1.71 -10.16
C GLU A 85 20.90 0.41 -10.13
N ARG A 86 20.22 -0.71 -9.86
CA ARG A 86 20.85 -2.03 -9.91
C ARG A 86 21.33 -2.35 -11.33
N SER A 87 20.49 -2.21 -12.35
CA SER A 87 20.89 -2.44 -13.75
C SER A 87 22.10 -1.59 -14.14
N LEU A 88 22.17 -0.32 -13.71
CA LEU A 88 23.33 0.54 -13.93
C LEU A 88 24.58 0.06 -13.18
N GLN A 89 24.45 -0.39 -11.92
CA GLN A 89 25.58 -0.96 -11.18
C GLN A 89 26.14 -2.22 -11.84
N VAL A 90 25.26 -3.09 -12.36
CA VAL A 90 25.70 -4.29 -13.05
C VAL A 90 26.29 -3.94 -14.42
N LEU A 91 25.67 -3.03 -15.19
CA LEU A 91 26.21 -2.55 -16.49
C LEU A 91 27.59 -1.91 -16.34
N ARG A 92 27.82 -1.14 -15.26
CA ARG A 92 29.15 -0.58 -14.93
C ARG A 92 30.20 -1.65 -14.70
N LYS A 93 29.83 -2.79 -14.13
CA LYS A 93 30.73 -3.95 -13.92
C LYS A 93 30.92 -4.78 -15.20
N ASP A 94 30.13 -4.54 -16.23
CA ASP A 94 29.96 -5.45 -17.37
C ASP A 94 30.92 -5.21 -18.54
N VAL A 95 31.61 -4.07 -18.58
CA VAL A 95 32.59 -3.77 -19.65
C VAL A 95 33.73 -4.80 -19.69
N SER A 96 33.98 -5.51 -18.59
CA SER A 96 35.00 -6.57 -18.49
C SER A 96 34.54 -7.75 -17.61
N TRP A 97 33.25 -8.11 -17.62
CA TRP A 97 32.76 -9.18 -16.74
C TRP A 97 33.42 -10.53 -17.05
N THR A 98 33.85 -11.20 -15.99
CA THR A 98 34.27 -12.60 -15.98
C THR A 98 33.58 -13.29 -14.82
N TYR A 99 33.33 -14.59 -14.97
CA TYR A 99 32.66 -15.39 -13.95
C TYR A 99 33.55 -15.47 -12.70
N SER A 100 33.09 -14.92 -11.56
CA SER A 100 33.92 -14.70 -10.37
C SER A 100 33.67 -15.65 -9.21
N ALA A 101 32.61 -16.47 -9.27
CA ALA A 101 32.34 -17.45 -8.22
C ALA A 101 33.50 -18.48 -8.10
N PRO A 102 33.89 -18.84 -6.85
CA PRO A 102 34.98 -19.77 -6.62
C PRO A 102 34.67 -21.16 -7.18
N SER A 103 35.69 -21.91 -7.54
CA SER A 103 35.49 -23.34 -7.86
C SER A 103 35.16 -24.09 -6.58
N ILE A 104 34.16 -24.97 -6.64
CA ILE A 104 33.89 -25.95 -5.58
C ILE A 104 34.63 -27.22 -5.98
N PRO A 105 35.63 -27.69 -5.21
CA PRO A 105 36.38 -28.88 -5.57
C PRO A 105 35.53 -30.13 -5.41
N TYR A 106 35.75 -31.15 -6.25
CA TYR A 106 35.06 -32.44 -6.17
C TYR A 106 35.05 -33.03 -4.75
N ASN A 107 36.20 -32.98 -4.07
CA ASN A 107 36.36 -33.51 -2.71
C ASN A 107 35.48 -32.82 -1.66
N HIS A 108 35.01 -31.59 -1.91
CA HIS A 108 34.09 -30.89 -1.01
C HIS A 108 32.83 -31.72 -0.75
N TRP A 109 32.30 -32.37 -1.78
CA TRP A 109 31.08 -33.19 -1.67
C TRP A 109 31.36 -34.49 -0.91
N ILE A 110 32.49 -35.14 -1.21
CA ILE A 110 32.91 -36.39 -0.56
C ILE A 110 33.18 -36.17 0.94
N GLU A 111 33.85 -35.07 1.29
CA GLU A 111 34.14 -34.69 2.68
C GLU A 111 32.88 -34.38 3.49
N GLN A 112 31.79 -33.98 2.83
CA GLN A 112 30.47 -33.80 3.45
C GLN A 112 29.66 -35.10 3.57
N GLY A 113 30.19 -36.22 3.08
CA GLY A 113 29.55 -37.53 3.15
C GLY A 113 28.65 -37.86 1.97
N HIS A 114 28.75 -37.12 0.86
CA HIS A 114 28.11 -37.49 -0.40
C HIS A 114 28.94 -38.53 -1.16
N ASP A 115 28.30 -39.26 -2.06
CA ASP A 115 28.96 -40.24 -2.92
C ASP A 115 29.54 -39.59 -4.19
N GLU A 116 30.29 -40.39 -4.95
CA GLU A 116 30.94 -39.98 -6.19
C GLU A 116 29.91 -39.56 -7.26
N GLU A 117 28.77 -40.25 -7.34
CA GLU A 117 27.69 -39.93 -8.28
C GLU A 117 27.10 -38.54 -8.00
N PHE A 118 26.88 -38.20 -6.73
CA PHE A 118 26.44 -36.87 -6.34
C PHE A 118 27.50 -35.81 -6.66
N ALA A 119 28.78 -36.10 -6.39
CA ALA A 119 29.86 -35.16 -6.66
C ALA A 119 30.02 -34.87 -8.17
N ASP A 120 29.94 -35.89 -9.02
CA ASP A 120 29.92 -35.77 -10.48
C ASP A 120 28.74 -34.92 -10.96
N ASN A 121 27.54 -35.21 -10.43
CA ASN A 121 26.34 -34.44 -10.73
C ASN A 121 26.51 -32.96 -10.35
N MET A 122 27.10 -32.66 -9.19
CA MET A 122 27.34 -31.30 -8.75
C MET A 122 28.33 -30.55 -9.65
N GLU A 123 29.38 -31.21 -10.14
CA GLU A 123 30.34 -30.61 -11.08
C GLU A 123 29.65 -30.23 -12.40
N GLU A 124 28.83 -31.14 -12.97
CA GLU A 124 28.05 -30.86 -14.18
C GLU A 124 27.12 -29.65 -13.96
N ARG A 125 26.42 -29.62 -12.82
CA ARG A 125 25.43 -28.59 -12.51
C ARG A 125 26.05 -27.21 -12.32
N ILE A 126 27.19 -27.12 -11.64
CA ILE A 126 27.96 -25.87 -11.53
C ILE A 126 28.44 -25.42 -12.92
N GLY A 127 28.86 -26.37 -13.77
CA GLY A 127 29.22 -26.12 -15.16
C GLY A 127 28.07 -25.49 -15.95
N LEU A 128 26.86 -26.04 -15.83
CA LEU A 128 25.65 -25.53 -16.48
C LEU A 128 25.28 -24.13 -16.00
N ILE A 129 25.30 -23.88 -14.67
CA ILE A 129 25.04 -22.53 -14.11
C ILE A 129 26.04 -21.51 -14.70
N LYS A 130 27.32 -21.89 -14.78
CA LYS A 130 28.38 -21.04 -15.31
C LYS A 130 28.20 -20.75 -16.81
N ASP A 131 27.78 -21.75 -17.58
CA ASP A 131 27.52 -21.62 -19.01
C ASP A 131 26.27 -20.79 -19.29
N ASP A 132 25.18 -20.98 -18.54
CA ASP A 132 23.96 -20.18 -18.63
C ASP A 132 24.25 -18.72 -18.32
N ALA A 133 24.93 -18.42 -17.21
CA ALA A 133 25.32 -17.05 -16.85
C ALA A 133 26.14 -16.38 -17.98
N ARG A 134 27.07 -17.11 -18.59
CA ARG A 134 27.85 -16.62 -19.75
C ARG A 134 26.99 -16.39 -20.99
N ARG A 135 26.04 -17.28 -21.29
CA ARG A 135 25.18 -17.20 -22.48
C ARG A 135 24.16 -16.08 -22.36
N ILE A 136 23.50 -15.97 -21.22
CA ILE A 136 22.53 -14.92 -20.89
C ILE A 136 23.17 -13.54 -21.04
N ARG A 137 24.43 -13.38 -20.62
CA ARG A 137 25.18 -12.11 -20.77
C ARG A 137 25.62 -11.82 -22.20
N ARG A 138 25.91 -12.83 -23.02
CA ARG A 138 26.41 -12.64 -24.40
C ARG A 138 25.29 -12.47 -25.44
N LYS A 139 24.11 -13.05 -25.20
CA LYS A 139 23.01 -13.10 -26.17
C LYS A 139 21.78 -12.38 -25.63
N GLY A 140 21.27 -11.43 -26.42
CA GLY A 140 20.04 -10.69 -26.16
C GLY A 140 18.77 -11.31 -26.73
N GLU A 141 18.80 -12.55 -27.21
CA GLU A 141 17.63 -13.17 -27.86
C GLU A 141 17.36 -14.59 -27.33
N ASP A 142 16.08 -14.84 -27.04
CA ASP A 142 15.41 -16.12 -26.79
C ASP A 142 16.24 -17.22 -26.10
N TYR A 143 16.62 -16.98 -24.84
CA TYR A 143 17.31 -17.98 -24.04
C TYR A 143 16.37 -18.72 -23.08
N TYR A 144 16.49 -20.04 -23.05
CA TYR A 144 15.86 -20.93 -22.07
C TYR A 144 16.92 -21.31 -21.02
N CYS A 145 16.78 -20.80 -19.80
CA CYS A 145 17.67 -21.12 -18.69
C CYS A 145 17.32 -22.51 -18.14
N ARG A 146 18.22 -23.49 -18.33
CA ARG A 146 18.03 -24.90 -17.93
C ARG A 146 19.06 -25.38 -16.89
N SER A 147 19.97 -24.52 -16.46
CA SER A 147 20.95 -24.83 -15.42
C SER A 147 20.36 -25.29 -14.09
N LEU A 148 19.11 -24.92 -13.81
CA LEU A 148 18.37 -25.29 -12.60
C LEU A 148 17.27 -26.33 -12.87
N ASP A 149 17.23 -26.88 -14.07
CA ASP A 149 16.31 -27.93 -14.48
C ASP A 149 16.97 -29.29 -14.21
N ASN A 150 16.61 -29.89 -13.07
CA ASN A 150 17.16 -31.15 -12.59
C ASN A 150 16.12 -32.28 -12.65
N GLU A 151 15.19 -32.16 -13.61
CA GLU A 151 14.18 -33.18 -13.89
C GLU A 151 14.87 -34.52 -14.25
N ASN A 152 14.49 -35.60 -13.57
CA ASN A 152 15.07 -36.95 -13.70
C ASN A 152 16.50 -37.17 -13.17
N GLN A 153 17.05 -36.24 -12.37
CA GLN A 153 18.36 -36.40 -11.73
C GLN A 153 18.28 -36.45 -10.20
N LEU A 154 19.42 -36.65 -9.53
CA LEU A 154 19.52 -36.63 -8.06
C LEU A 154 19.24 -35.22 -7.54
N ALA A 155 18.37 -35.11 -6.53
CA ALA A 155 18.02 -33.83 -5.91
C ALA A 155 19.26 -33.06 -5.46
N ILE A 156 19.39 -31.80 -5.89
CA ILE A 156 20.48 -30.93 -5.45
C ILE A 156 20.12 -30.41 -4.06
N LEU A 157 20.89 -30.84 -3.06
CA LEU A 157 20.74 -30.38 -1.68
C LEU A 157 21.34 -28.98 -1.52
N HIS A 158 20.85 -28.23 -0.55
CA HIS A 158 21.34 -26.88 -0.30
C HIS A 158 22.77 -26.93 0.26
N ASP A 159 23.68 -26.20 -0.38
CA ASP A 159 25.03 -25.91 0.15
C ASP A 159 25.34 -24.41 -0.05
N ASP A 160 25.90 -23.77 0.98
CA ASP A 160 26.26 -22.35 0.92
C ASP A 160 27.36 -22.03 -0.09
N ALA A 161 28.18 -23.03 -0.47
CA ALA A 161 29.15 -22.93 -1.55
C ALA A 161 28.49 -22.62 -2.90
N LEU A 162 27.21 -22.96 -3.09
CA LEU A 162 26.45 -22.64 -4.31
C LEU A 162 25.99 -21.18 -4.38
N LEU A 163 25.96 -20.44 -3.26
CA LEU A 163 25.43 -19.07 -3.21
C LEU A 163 26.15 -18.10 -4.15
N PRO A 164 27.50 -18.10 -4.28
CA PRO A 164 28.20 -17.30 -5.27
C PRO A 164 27.79 -17.63 -6.72
N HIS A 165 27.53 -18.90 -7.03
CA HIS A 165 27.11 -19.33 -8.36
C HIS A 165 25.69 -18.86 -8.69
N PHE A 166 24.75 -19.01 -7.74
CA PHE A 166 23.40 -18.46 -7.88
C PHE A 166 23.39 -16.95 -8.03
N LYS A 167 24.34 -16.26 -7.39
CA LYS A 167 24.48 -14.80 -7.54
C LYS A 167 24.94 -14.43 -8.95
N GLU A 168 25.93 -15.11 -9.51
CA GLU A 168 26.38 -14.86 -10.90
C GLU A 168 25.25 -15.06 -11.92
N LEU A 169 24.46 -16.13 -11.74
CA LEU A 169 23.30 -16.42 -12.58
C LEU A 169 22.20 -15.37 -12.40
N SER A 170 21.87 -15.01 -11.15
CA SER A 170 20.89 -13.96 -10.89
C SER A 170 21.31 -12.62 -11.48
N ASP A 171 22.58 -12.23 -11.36
CA ASP A 171 23.09 -10.97 -11.90
C ASP A 171 23.05 -10.97 -13.44
N ALA A 172 23.27 -12.13 -14.08
CA ALA A 172 23.11 -12.30 -15.52
C ALA A 172 21.63 -12.17 -15.94
N ILE A 173 20.72 -12.81 -15.21
CA ILE A 173 19.27 -12.79 -15.47
C ILE A 173 18.73 -11.36 -15.36
N GLN A 174 19.12 -10.62 -14.32
CA GLN A 174 18.69 -9.23 -14.10
C GLN A 174 19.08 -8.28 -15.24
N LEU A 175 20.19 -8.54 -15.91
CA LEU A 175 20.64 -7.73 -17.04
C LEU A 175 19.98 -8.11 -18.36
N SER A 176 19.45 -9.33 -18.46
CA SER A 176 18.95 -9.84 -19.71
C SER A 176 17.52 -9.38 -19.97
N THR A 177 17.27 -8.95 -21.20
CA THR A 177 15.93 -8.66 -21.71
C THR A 177 15.34 -9.81 -22.53
N GLY A 178 16.09 -10.89 -22.73
CA GLY A 178 15.77 -11.98 -23.68
C GLY A 178 15.46 -13.33 -23.04
N ILE A 179 15.29 -13.40 -21.72
CA ILE A 179 14.94 -14.66 -21.03
C ILE A 179 13.44 -14.89 -21.14
N ARG A 180 13.05 -16.03 -21.73
CA ARG A 180 11.65 -16.42 -21.84
C ARG A 180 11.16 -17.21 -20.63
N GLN A 181 12.02 -18.08 -20.12
CA GLN A 181 11.64 -19.06 -19.11
C GLN A 181 12.86 -19.45 -18.27
N ILE A 182 12.60 -19.63 -16.98
CA ILE A 182 13.54 -20.21 -16.01
C ILE A 182 12.81 -21.41 -15.41
N VAL A 183 13.39 -22.59 -15.56
CA VAL A 183 12.89 -23.82 -14.95
C VAL A 183 13.75 -24.12 -13.73
N ILE A 184 13.09 -24.37 -12.60
CA ILE A 184 13.73 -24.77 -11.35
C ILE A 184 13.01 -26.01 -10.91
N ASP A 185 13.72 -27.13 -10.94
CA ASP A 185 13.18 -28.42 -10.54
C ASP A 185 14.20 -29.18 -9.73
N ASN A 186 13.74 -29.90 -8.70
CA ASN A 186 14.55 -30.83 -7.92
C ASN A 186 15.85 -30.23 -7.31
N ILE A 187 15.72 -29.00 -6.78
CA ILE A 187 16.76 -28.25 -6.05
C ILE A 187 16.19 -27.74 -4.71
N GLU A 188 16.90 -27.98 -3.60
CA GLU A 188 16.59 -27.38 -2.30
C GLU A 188 17.04 -25.92 -2.27
N LEU A 189 16.07 -25.00 -2.29
CA LEU A 189 16.33 -23.55 -2.18
C LEU A 189 16.01 -23.04 -0.78
N ARG A 190 17.04 -22.82 0.04
CA ARG A 190 16.86 -22.16 1.35
C ARG A 190 16.64 -20.65 1.22
N PRO A 191 16.17 -19.97 2.29
CA PRO A 191 15.96 -18.52 2.27
C PRO A 191 17.17 -17.71 1.78
N SER A 192 18.41 -18.16 2.04
CA SER A 192 19.62 -17.51 1.51
C SER A 192 19.68 -17.55 -0.02
N ALA A 193 19.46 -18.72 -0.63
CA ALA A 193 19.42 -18.88 -2.09
C ALA A 193 18.23 -18.12 -2.71
N LEU A 194 17.04 -18.21 -2.10
CA LEU A 194 15.85 -17.48 -2.56
C LEU A 194 16.04 -15.95 -2.53
N ARG A 195 16.74 -15.43 -1.51
CA ARG A 195 17.07 -13.99 -1.42
C ARG A 195 17.99 -13.55 -2.56
N ILE A 196 18.96 -14.39 -2.92
CA ILE A 196 19.88 -14.11 -4.02
C ILE A 196 19.13 -14.16 -5.35
N MET A 197 18.33 -15.21 -5.56
CA MET A 197 17.65 -15.43 -6.83
C MET A 197 16.46 -14.50 -7.06
N PHE A 198 15.54 -14.33 -6.10
CA PHE A 198 14.21 -13.77 -6.39
C PHE A 198 13.89 -12.42 -5.76
N LEU A 199 14.51 -12.07 -4.63
CA LEU A 199 14.35 -10.71 -4.05
C LEU A 199 14.91 -9.61 -4.95
N ARG A 200 15.58 -10.04 -6.01
CA ARG A 200 16.23 -9.28 -7.05
C ARG A 200 15.40 -9.18 -8.34
N TRP A 201 14.29 -9.91 -8.47
CA TRP A 201 13.48 -10.02 -9.70
C TRP A 201 12.18 -9.21 -9.70
N ARG A 202 11.98 -8.33 -8.70
CA ARG A 202 10.88 -7.35 -8.71
C ARG A 202 11.33 -6.02 -9.32
#